data_AF-A0A923SYD8-F1
#
_entry.id   AF-A0A923SYD8-F1
#
_cell.length_a   1.000
_cell.length_b   1.000
_cell.length_c   1.000
_cell.angle_alpha   90.00
_cell.angle_beta   90.00
_cell.angle_gamma   90.00
#
_symmetry.space_group_name_H-M   'P 1'
#
loop_
_entity.id
_entity.type
_entity.pdbx_description
1 polymer ?
#
loop_
_entity_poly.entity_id
_entity_poly.type
_entity_poly.pdbx_seq_one_letter_code
_entity_poly.pdbx_strand_id
1 'polypeptide(L)'
;MLKEWLFGGLLLVTAIASHAETVTARVVADDHYKIFVGNASGTSLVEVASSGSSLWPSQGAPVAFDVSDGQYLYVAAWDSASYGPPHAWIGEFDVAGTRLYSNTTDWVGKTNGTIKDPSESDAEALASSATAWSALNVSMANGSSPYGTLIGNSPASFVWTDSFGGNSASEGGYALFRTLNAVVTPLPGALPLLLSGMGLIALRARKRR
;
A
#
# COMPACT_ATOMS: atom_id res chain seq x y z
N MET A 1 -35.29 41.11 -35.33
CA MET A 1 -35.80 39.88 -34.68
C MET A 1 -34.70 38.83 -34.71
N LEU A 2 -33.88 38.74 -33.65
CA LEU A 2 -32.93 37.64 -33.46
C LEU A 2 -33.29 36.99 -32.12
N LYS A 3 -33.58 35.68 -32.17
CA LYS A 3 -34.08 34.89 -31.04
C LYS A 3 -32.91 34.03 -30.57
N GLU A 4 -32.22 34.49 -29.53
CA GLU A 4 -31.11 33.75 -28.92
C GLU A 4 -31.67 32.58 -28.10
N TRP A 5 -31.26 31.36 -28.46
CA TRP A 5 -31.55 30.15 -27.71
C TRP A 5 -30.38 29.88 -26.75
N LEU A 6 -30.59 30.17 -25.46
CA LEU A 6 -29.71 29.72 -24.40
C LEU A 6 -29.88 28.20 -24.21
N PHE A 7 -28.91 27.41 -24.66
CA PHE A 7 -28.74 26.03 -24.24
C PHE A 7 -28.03 26.01 -22.89
N GLY A 8 -28.81 25.91 -21.81
CA GLY A 8 -28.30 25.59 -20.49
C GLY A 8 -27.89 24.11 -20.44
N GLY A 9 -26.59 23.83 -20.59
CA GLY A 9 -26.03 22.50 -20.37
C GLY A 9 -26.03 22.17 -18.88
N LEU A 10 -26.88 21.22 -18.48
CA LEU A 10 -26.86 20.66 -17.13
C LEU A 10 -25.63 19.75 -17.01
N LEU A 11 -24.58 20.22 -16.32
CA LEU A 11 -23.43 19.41 -15.93
C LEU A 11 -23.84 18.47 -14.80
N LEU A 12 -24.03 17.19 -15.11
CA LEU A 12 -24.25 16.14 -14.12
C LEU A 12 -22.89 15.71 -13.57
N VAL A 13 -22.52 16.19 -12.38
CA VAL A 13 -21.35 15.70 -11.65
C VAL A 13 -21.75 14.40 -10.96
N THR A 14 -21.33 13.26 -11.50
CA THR A 14 -21.44 11.97 -10.79
C THR A 14 -20.41 11.93 -9.68
N ALA A 15 -20.86 12.04 -8.43
CA ALA A 15 -20.05 11.73 -7.26
C ALA A 15 -19.80 10.21 -7.23
N ILE A 16 -18.57 9.80 -7.48
CA ILE A 16 -18.12 8.44 -7.20
C ILE A 16 -17.95 8.40 -5.67
N ALA A 17 -18.75 7.58 -4.98
CA ALA A 17 -18.55 7.38 -3.55
C ALA A 17 -17.16 6.77 -3.35
N SER A 18 -16.29 7.44 -2.61
CA SER A 18 -15.00 6.88 -2.20
C SER A 18 -15.27 5.71 -1.26
N HIS A 19 -14.87 4.52 -1.66
CA HIS A 19 -14.96 3.34 -0.83
C HIS A 19 -13.61 3.11 -0.12
N ALA A 20 -13.69 2.70 1.13
CA ALA A 20 -12.54 2.38 1.96
C ALA A 20 -12.79 1.06 2.68
N GLU A 21 -11.76 0.23 2.73
CA GLU A 21 -11.79 -1.06 3.39
C GLU A 21 -10.86 -1.04 4.61
N THR A 22 -11.31 -1.68 5.69
CA THR A 22 -10.45 -1.89 6.85
C THR A 22 -9.46 -3.03 6.56
N VAL A 23 -8.18 -2.73 6.76
CA VAL A 23 -7.08 -3.67 6.67
C VAL A 23 -6.61 -4.04 8.07
N THR A 24 -6.50 -5.34 8.34
CA THR A 24 -5.82 -5.84 9.55
C THR A 24 -4.44 -6.38 9.17
N ALA A 25 -3.39 -5.75 9.67
CA ALA A 25 -2.01 -6.11 9.39
C ALA A 25 -1.33 -6.73 10.62
N ARG A 26 -0.44 -7.71 10.38
CA ARG A 26 0.57 -8.15 11.35
C ARG A 26 1.91 -8.06 10.66
N VAL A 27 2.80 -7.24 11.18
CA VAL A 27 4.10 -6.95 10.57
C VAL A 27 5.19 -7.09 11.61
N VAL A 28 6.31 -7.65 11.18
CA VAL A 28 7.54 -7.74 11.93
C VAL A 28 8.69 -7.37 10.99
N ALA A 29 9.53 -6.44 11.40
CA ALA A 29 10.80 -6.15 10.74
C ALA A 29 11.95 -6.72 11.56
N ASP A 30 13.15 -6.72 10.99
CA ASP A 30 14.37 -7.07 11.74
C ASP A 30 14.47 -6.18 13.00
N ASP A 31 14.31 -4.86 12.81
CA ASP A 31 14.34 -3.91 13.92
C ASP A 31 13.15 -2.96 13.91
N HIS A 32 12.96 -2.16 12.86
CA HIS A 32 11.90 -1.16 12.83
C HIS A 32 11.12 -1.16 11.52
N TYR A 33 9.83 -0.80 11.62
CA TYR A 33 9.00 -0.56 10.46
C TYR A 33 8.02 0.61 10.62
N LYS A 34 7.60 1.13 9.47
CA LYS A 34 6.43 2.00 9.29
C LYS A 34 5.59 1.48 8.13
N ILE A 35 4.28 1.59 8.26
CA ILE A 35 3.30 1.26 7.22
C ILE A 35 2.67 2.56 6.77
N PHE A 36 2.66 2.79 5.46
CA PHE A 36 1.98 3.91 4.85
C PHE A 36 0.94 3.43 3.84
N VAL A 37 -0.05 4.28 3.59
CA VAL A 37 -1.03 4.10 2.51
C VAL A 37 -0.93 5.30 1.58
N GLY A 38 -1.12 5.08 0.28
CA GLY A 38 -1.14 6.18 -0.68
C GLY A 38 -1.32 5.72 -2.11
N ASN A 39 -1.28 6.66 -3.05
CA ASN A 39 -1.52 6.34 -4.46
C ASN A 39 -0.30 5.65 -5.12
N ALA A 40 -0.44 5.25 -6.39
CA ALA A 40 0.64 4.59 -7.14
C ALA A 40 1.89 5.47 -7.35
N SER A 41 1.74 6.79 -7.43
CA SER A 41 2.88 7.71 -7.60
C SER A 41 3.68 7.90 -6.31
N GLY A 42 3.17 7.42 -5.17
CA GLY A 42 3.83 7.59 -3.88
C GLY A 42 3.77 9.02 -3.35
N THR A 43 2.80 9.80 -3.83
CA THR A 43 2.52 11.17 -3.35
C THR A 43 1.34 11.09 -2.39
N SER A 44 1.33 11.90 -1.33
CA SER A 44 0.28 11.86 -0.29
C SER A 44 0.26 10.52 0.45
N LEU A 45 1.44 10.04 0.87
CA LEU A 45 1.53 8.92 1.78
C LEU A 45 1.06 9.35 3.17
N VAL A 46 0.33 8.46 3.83
CA VAL A 46 -0.12 8.64 5.22
C VAL A 46 0.38 7.48 6.04
N GLU A 47 1.09 7.74 7.14
CA GLU A 47 1.49 6.73 8.11
C GLU A 47 0.25 6.21 8.83
N VAL A 48 0.06 4.89 8.79
CA VAL A 48 -1.10 4.22 9.40
C VAL A 48 -0.72 3.29 10.55
N ALA A 49 0.55 2.88 10.62
CA ALA A 49 1.08 2.08 11.72
C ALA A 49 2.61 2.15 11.75
N SER A 50 3.20 1.90 12.92
CA SER A 50 4.65 1.75 13.07
C SER A 50 4.99 0.80 14.22
N SER A 51 6.22 0.28 14.23
CA SER A 51 6.75 -0.50 15.36
C SER A 51 6.99 0.36 16.61
N GLY A 52 7.03 1.68 16.46
CA GLY A 52 7.54 2.60 17.47
C GLY A 52 8.94 2.17 17.93
N SER A 53 9.15 2.15 19.25
CA SER A 53 10.39 1.67 19.88
C SER A 53 10.49 0.15 20.01
N SER A 54 9.50 -0.62 19.54
CA SER A 54 9.48 -2.07 19.69
C SER A 54 10.42 -2.71 18.68
N LEU A 55 11.30 -3.60 19.14
CA LEU A 55 12.16 -4.42 18.29
C LEU A 55 11.58 -5.82 18.15
N TRP A 56 12.05 -6.56 17.15
CA TRP A 56 11.87 -8.00 17.09
C TRP A 56 12.41 -8.69 18.37
N PRO A 57 11.76 -9.73 18.93
CA PRO A 57 10.52 -10.41 18.50
C PRO A 57 9.23 -9.86 19.12
N SER A 58 9.23 -8.69 19.74
CA SER A 58 8.06 -8.15 20.45
C SER A 58 7.01 -7.49 19.52
N GLN A 59 7.24 -7.54 18.21
CA GLN A 59 6.34 -7.06 17.16
C GLN A 59 5.29 -8.12 16.74
N GLY A 60 4.49 -7.83 15.71
CA GLY A 60 3.57 -8.82 15.11
C GLY A 60 2.17 -8.90 15.73
N ALA A 61 1.87 -8.00 16.68
CA ALA A 61 0.51 -7.76 17.14
C ALA A 61 -0.35 -7.20 15.98
N PRO A 62 -1.63 -7.60 15.86
CA PRO A 62 -2.51 -7.05 14.83
C PRO A 62 -2.74 -5.55 15.00
N VAL A 63 -2.68 -4.81 13.90
CA VAL A 63 -3.08 -3.40 13.80
C VAL A 63 -4.12 -3.23 12.70
N ALA A 64 -5.11 -2.37 12.92
CA ALA A 64 -6.16 -2.10 11.95
C ALA A 64 -6.12 -0.65 11.48
N PHE A 65 -6.33 -0.44 10.18
CA PHE A 65 -6.39 0.89 9.55
C PHE A 65 -7.21 0.82 8.27
N ASP A 66 -7.67 1.96 7.76
CA ASP A 66 -8.49 2.02 6.54
C ASP A 66 -7.64 2.33 5.31
N VAL A 67 -8.00 1.72 4.18
CA VAL A 67 -7.38 1.94 2.87
C VAL A 67 -8.47 2.28 1.86
N SER A 68 -8.31 3.40 1.17
CA SER A 68 -9.25 3.86 0.14
C SER A 68 -8.99 3.21 -1.22
N ASP A 69 -9.99 3.25 -2.10
CA ASP A 69 -9.89 2.78 -3.48
C ASP A 69 -8.64 3.31 -4.21
N GLY A 70 -7.95 2.40 -4.91
CA GLY A 70 -6.77 2.75 -5.71
C GLY A 70 -5.51 3.05 -4.89
N GLN A 71 -5.56 2.91 -3.56
CA GLN A 71 -4.38 3.02 -2.71
C GLN A 71 -3.58 1.71 -2.64
N TYR A 72 -2.30 1.88 -2.40
CA TYR A 72 -1.27 0.88 -2.27
C TYR A 72 -0.79 0.86 -0.82
N LEU A 73 -0.34 -0.30 -0.36
CA LEU A 73 0.37 -0.41 0.90
C LEU A 73 1.86 -0.17 0.66
N TYR A 74 2.47 0.57 1.57
CA TYR A 74 3.90 0.80 1.61
C TYR A 74 4.42 0.34 2.97
N VAL A 75 5.57 -0.34 2.99
CA VAL A 75 6.26 -0.72 4.22
C VAL A 75 7.67 -0.18 4.15
N ALA A 76 8.06 0.68 5.08
CA ALA A 76 9.45 1.04 5.30
C ALA A 76 10.02 0.11 6.37
N ALA A 77 11.20 -0.46 6.13
CA ALA A 77 11.92 -1.28 7.10
C ALA A 77 13.37 -0.79 7.22
N TRP A 78 13.88 -0.72 8.44
CA TRP A 78 15.26 -0.31 8.72
C TRP A 78 15.81 -0.93 10.00
N ASP A 79 17.13 -0.91 10.13
CA ASP A 79 17.89 -1.44 11.25
C ASP A 79 18.25 -0.34 12.25
N SER A 80 18.33 -0.66 13.54
CA SER A 80 18.95 0.21 14.53
C SER A 80 20.44 0.38 14.23
N ALA A 81 21.11 1.37 14.84
CA ALA A 81 22.50 1.69 14.52
C ALA A 81 23.52 0.62 14.96
N SER A 82 23.09 -0.38 15.74
CA SER A 82 23.99 -1.27 16.50
C SER A 82 24.19 -2.63 15.85
N TYR A 83 23.25 -3.08 15.03
CA TYR A 83 23.34 -4.32 14.29
C TYR A 83 23.49 -3.95 12.80
N GLY A 84 24.38 -4.66 12.10
CA GLY A 84 24.58 -4.48 10.67
C GLY A 84 23.44 -5.18 9.91
N PRO A 85 23.32 -4.92 8.59
CA PRO A 85 22.16 -5.29 7.78
C PRO A 85 21.70 -6.74 8.05
N PRO A 86 20.37 -6.99 8.07
CA PRO A 86 19.56 -6.50 6.96
C PRO A 86 18.17 -5.86 7.25
N HIS A 87 17.73 -5.01 6.32
CA HIS A 87 16.43 -4.32 6.31
C HIS A 87 15.28 -5.21 5.85
N ALA A 88 15.11 -6.33 6.53
CA ALA A 88 14.06 -7.31 6.28
C ALA A 88 12.73 -6.85 6.88
N TRP A 89 11.64 -7.35 6.31
CA TRP A 89 10.38 -7.48 7.02
C TRP A 89 9.59 -8.68 6.54
N ILE A 90 8.67 -9.12 7.40
CA ILE A 90 7.68 -10.15 7.13
C ILE A 90 6.32 -9.62 7.60
N GLY A 91 5.25 -9.90 6.84
CA GLY A 91 3.92 -9.45 7.20
C GLY A 91 2.78 -10.17 6.50
N GLU A 92 1.61 -10.11 7.12
CA GLU A 92 0.34 -10.50 6.53
C GLU A 92 -0.68 -9.38 6.69
N PHE A 93 -1.51 -9.19 5.66
CA PHE A 93 -2.55 -8.18 5.60
C PHE A 93 -3.86 -8.87 5.22
N ASP A 94 -4.90 -8.64 5.99
CA ASP A 94 -6.27 -9.01 5.68
C ASP A 94 -7.01 -7.77 5.18
N VAL A 95 -7.26 -7.72 3.87
CA VAL A 95 -7.95 -6.62 3.20
C VAL A 95 -9.35 -7.10 2.87
N ALA A 96 -10.32 -6.78 3.73
CA ALA A 96 -11.72 -7.19 3.58
C ALA A 96 -11.91 -8.71 3.33
N GLY A 97 -11.13 -9.56 4.00
CA GLY A 97 -11.14 -11.01 3.84
C GLY A 97 -10.16 -11.56 2.79
N THR A 98 -9.54 -10.69 1.98
CA THR A 98 -8.50 -11.08 1.02
C THR A 98 -7.13 -10.98 1.69
N ARG A 99 -6.39 -12.09 1.71
CA ARG A 99 -5.07 -12.14 2.32
C ARG A 99 -3.97 -11.75 1.33
N LEU A 100 -3.14 -10.81 1.75
CA LEU A 100 -1.90 -10.43 1.10
C LEU A 100 -0.74 -10.73 2.04
N TYR A 101 0.35 -11.28 1.50
CA TYR A 101 1.52 -11.68 2.28
C TYR A 101 2.75 -10.96 1.78
N SER A 102 3.74 -10.77 2.64
CA SER A 102 5.08 -10.39 2.20
C SER A 102 5.68 -11.54 1.38
N ASN A 103 6.04 -11.26 0.13
CA ASN A 103 6.66 -12.20 -0.80
C ASN A 103 7.34 -11.39 -1.93
N THR A 104 8.00 -12.09 -2.85
CA THR A 104 8.77 -11.47 -3.94
C THR A 104 7.94 -11.08 -5.17
N THR A 105 6.68 -11.53 -5.27
CA THR A 105 5.85 -11.37 -6.48
C THR A 105 4.82 -10.25 -6.36
N ASP A 106 4.33 -10.00 -5.16
CA ASP A 106 3.27 -9.02 -4.89
C ASP A 106 3.82 -7.67 -4.45
N TRP A 107 5.16 -7.57 -4.29
CA TRP A 107 5.85 -6.41 -3.77
C TRP A 107 7.03 -5.99 -4.64
N VAL A 108 7.31 -4.70 -4.62
CA VAL A 108 8.48 -4.07 -5.24
C VAL A 108 9.19 -3.18 -4.23
N GLY A 109 10.47 -2.89 -4.45
CA GLY A 109 11.33 -2.19 -3.50
C GLY A 109 12.08 -0.99 -4.09
N LYS A 110 12.37 -0.03 -3.21
CA LYS A 110 13.35 1.05 -3.37
C LYS A 110 14.17 1.16 -2.09
N THR A 111 15.33 1.80 -2.17
CA THR A 111 16.20 2.00 -1.00
C THR A 111 16.64 3.46 -0.90
N ASN A 112 16.89 3.89 0.34
CA ASN A 112 17.60 5.11 0.64
C ASN A 112 18.63 4.76 1.72
N GLY A 113 19.93 4.81 1.39
CA GLY A 113 21.02 4.46 2.30
C GLY A 113 21.48 5.60 3.22
N THR A 114 20.71 6.69 3.36
CA THR A 114 21.16 7.89 4.09
C THR A 114 20.29 8.27 5.29
N ILE A 115 19.01 7.88 5.28
CA ILE A 115 18.04 8.24 6.32
C ILE A 115 17.64 6.97 7.05
N LYS A 116 17.80 6.93 8.38
CA LYS A 116 17.12 5.96 9.23
C LYS A 116 15.86 6.59 9.81
N ASP A 117 14.85 5.77 10.10
CA ASP A 117 13.55 6.23 10.61
C ASP A 117 12.90 7.31 9.73
N PRO A 118 12.46 6.94 8.51
CA PRO A 118 11.91 7.92 7.57
C PRO A 118 10.62 8.57 8.09
N SER A 119 10.49 9.88 7.91
CA SER A 119 9.22 10.58 8.01
C SER A 119 8.31 10.24 6.82
N GLU A 120 7.04 10.65 6.87
CA GLU A 120 6.13 10.57 5.71
C GLU A 120 6.73 11.27 4.49
N SER A 121 7.29 12.48 4.66
CA SER A 121 7.92 13.22 3.56
C SER A 121 9.15 12.52 2.97
N ASP A 122 9.93 11.80 3.78
CA ASP A 122 11.07 11.03 3.28
C ASP A 122 10.59 9.83 2.45
N ALA A 123 9.57 9.12 2.95
CA ALA A 123 8.94 8.02 2.24
C ALA A 123 8.34 8.48 0.90
N GLU A 124 7.63 9.61 0.89
CA GLU A 124 7.08 10.22 -0.33
C GLU A 124 8.18 10.60 -1.33
N ALA A 125 9.25 11.25 -0.87
CA ALA A 125 10.37 11.64 -1.71
C ALA A 125 11.02 10.43 -2.38
N LEU A 126 11.22 9.33 -1.65
CA LEU A 126 11.74 8.09 -2.22
C LEU A 126 10.73 7.44 -3.17
N ALA A 127 9.46 7.34 -2.78
CA ALA A 127 8.43 6.68 -3.56
C ALA A 127 8.22 7.36 -4.92
N SER A 128 8.13 8.70 -4.92
CA SER A 128 7.94 9.55 -6.09
C SER A 128 9.22 9.85 -6.89
N SER A 129 10.39 9.44 -6.40
CA SER A 129 11.66 9.60 -7.12
C SER A 129 11.65 8.93 -8.50
N ALA A 130 12.44 9.48 -9.43
CA ALA A 130 12.58 8.97 -10.79
C ALA A 130 13.22 7.57 -10.88
N THR A 131 13.84 7.09 -9.80
CA THR A 131 14.36 5.72 -9.71
C THR A 131 13.21 4.73 -9.89
N ALA A 132 13.40 3.71 -10.73
CA ALA A 132 12.38 2.68 -10.92
C ALA A 132 12.19 1.86 -9.63
N TRP A 133 10.98 1.33 -9.44
CA TRP A 133 10.74 0.29 -8.45
C TRP A 133 11.37 -1.01 -8.94
N SER A 134 12.09 -1.70 -8.07
CA SER A 134 12.77 -2.96 -8.38
C SER A 134 11.96 -4.15 -7.92
N ALA A 135 11.97 -5.24 -8.69
CA ALA A 135 11.46 -6.52 -8.22
C ALA A 135 12.30 -7.04 -7.04
N LEU A 136 11.65 -7.70 -6.09
CA LEU A 136 12.34 -8.32 -4.97
C LEU A 136 12.80 -9.72 -5.39
N ASN A 137 14.07 -10.04 -5.14
CA ASN A 137 14.64 -11.34 -5.54
C ASN A 137 15.17 -12.15 -4.36
N VAL A 138 15.14 -11.57 -3.16
CA VAL A 138 15.68 -12.18 -1.95
C VAL A 138 14.56 -12.32 -0.93
N SER A 139 14.30 -13.55 -0.53
CA SER A 139 13.32 -13.87 0.49
C SER A 139 13.68 -15.12 1.26
N MET A 140 13.06 -15.28 2.42
CA MET A 140 13.25 -16.41 3.30
C MET A 140 11.92 -16.75 3.97
N ALA A 141 11.56 -18.03 4.01
CA ALA A 141 10.28 -18.46 4.58
C ALA A 141 10.19 -18.16 6.08
N ASN A 142 8.99 -17.83 6.58
CA ASN A 142 8.70 -17.81 8.02
C ASN A 142 9.15 -19.12 8.70
N GLY A 143 9.81 -19.03 9.86
CA GLY A 143 10.38 -20.19 10.54
C GLY A 143 11.87 -20.44 10.24
N SER A 144 12.45 -19.72 9.28
CA SER A 144 13.86 -19.91 8.90
C SER A 144 14.83 -19.26 9.89
N SER A 145 16.01 -19.87 10.07
CA SER A 145 17.10 -19.32 10.87
C SER A 145 17.70 -18.06 10.22
N PRO A 146 18.10 -17.02 10.99
CA PRO A 146 18.11 -16.94 12.46
C PRO A 146 16.77 -16.52 13.09
N TYR A 147 15.80 -16.07 12.30
CA TYR A 147 14.61 -15.38 12.78
C TYR A 147 13.55 -16.30 13.41
N GLY A 148 13.46 -17.56 13.00
CA GLY A 148 12.42 -18.47 13.47
C GLY A 148 11.01 -18.04 13.03
N THR A 149 9.98 -18.45 13.78
CA THR A 149 8.57 -18.24 13.40
C THR A 149 8.01 -16.98 14.04
N LEU A 150 7.67 -15.96 13.24
CA LEU A 150 7.26 -14.64 13.75
C LEU A 150 5.79 -14.33 13.57
N ILE A 151 5.16 -14.90 12.56
CA ILE A 151 3.74 -14.65 12.24
C ILE A 151 2.96 -15.96 12.26
N GLY A 152 3.11 -16.73 13.34
CA GLY A 152 2.43 -18.03 13.49
C GLY A 152 2.60 -18.92 12.24
N ASN A 153 1.50 -19.51 11.75
CA ASN A 153 1.50 -20.37 10.56
C ASN A 153 1.31 -19.60 9.24
N SER A 154 1.56 -18.28 9.23
CA SER A 154 1.41 -17.48 8.01
C SER A 154 2.38 -17.94 6.91
N PRO A 155 1.94 -18.03 5.64
CA PRO A 155 2.81 -18.30 4.49
C PRO A 155 3.67 -17.10 4.08
N ALA A 156 3.62 -15.99 4.83
CA ALA A 156 4.47 -14.83 4.62
C ALA A 156 5.97 -15.21 4.63
N SER A 157 6.75 -14.46 3.88
CA SER A 157 8.21 -14.61 3.82
C SER A 157 8.87 -13.31 4.24
N PHE A 158 10.03 -13.40 4.89
CA PHE A 158 10.93 -12.27 4.98
C PHE A 158 11.33 -11.86 3.58
N VAL A 159 11.30 -10.56 3.29
CA VAL A 159 11.72 -10.01 2.00
C VAL A 159 12.76 -8.92 2.20
N TRP A 160 13.70 -8.88 1.25
CA TRP A 160 14.75 -7.87 1.16
C TRP A 160 14.73 -7.22 -0.21
N THR A 161 15.22 -5.99 -0.29
CA THR A 161 15.32 -5.29 -1.58
C THR A 161 16.35 -5.90 -2.51
N ASP A 162 17.47 -6.39 -1.97
CA ASP A 162 18.64 -6.74 -2.78
C ASP A 162 19.51 -7.88 -2.21
N SER A 163 19.72 -7.95 -0.89
CA SER A 163 20.62 -8.97 -0.31
C SER A 163 20.22 -9.41 1.11
N PHE A 164 20.69 -10.60 1.49
CA PHE A 164 20.64 -11.14 2.86
C PHE A 164 22.06 -11.53 3.29
N GLY A 165 22.53 -11.04 4.43
CA GLY A 165 23.86 -11.35 4.98
C GLY A 165 25.03 -10.74 4.21
N GLY A 166 24.79 -9.75 3.35
CA GLY A 166 25.81 -9.02 2.59
C GLY A 166 25.51 -7.52 2.53
N ASN A 167 26.35 -6.76 1.81
CA ASN A 167 26.14 -5.32 1.64
C ASN A 167 24.80 -5.07 0.95
N SER A 168 24.06 -4.06 1.42
CA SER A 168 22.79 -3.65 0.83
C SER A 168 22.85 -2.19 0.40
N ALA A 169 22.17 -1.83 -0.69
CA ALA A 169 21.96 -0.44 -1.10
C ALA A 169 21.13 0.36 -0.08
N SER A 170 20.48 -0.32 0.87
CA SER A 170 19.78 0.31 1.99
C SER A 170 20.65 0.45 3.23
N GLU A 171 21.88 -0.09 3.24
CA GLU A 171 22.81 -0.02 4.38
C GLU A 171 23.00 1.45 4.83
N GLY A 172 22.80 1.71 6.12
CA GLY A 172 22.82 3.07 6.67
C GLY A 172 21.51 3.86 6.57
N GLY A 173 20.47 3.31 5.92
CA GLY A 173 19.14 3.93 5.87
C GLY A 173 17.99 2.93 5.91
N TYR A 174 17.04 3.03 4.97
CA TYR A 174 15.83 2.19 4.92
C TYR A 174 15.55 1.60 3.54
N ALA A 175 14.83 0.49 3.54
CA ALA A 175 14.17 -0.06 2.37
C ALA A 175 12.69 0.32 2.40
N LEU A 176 12.15 0.76 1.26
CA LEU A 176 10.73 1.03 1.07
C LEU A 176 10.15 0.02 0.11
N PHE A 177 9.16 -0.72 0.58
CA PHE A 177 8.42 -1.72 -0.18
C PHE A 177 7.05 -1.17 -0.53
N ARG A 178 6.53 -1.53 -1.70
CA ARG A 178 5.17 -1.19 -2.13
C ARG A 178 4.52 -2.40 -2.75
N THR A 179 3.21 -2.57 -2.56
CA THR A 179 2.45 -3.55 -3.32
C THR A 179 2.55 -3.30 -4.83
N LEU A 180 2.49 -4.36 -5.62
CA LEU A 180 2.52 -4.27 -7.08
C LEU A 180 1.21 -3.68 -7.63
N ASN A 181 0.10 -4.00 -6.96
CA ASN A 181 -1.24 -3.53 -7.30
C ASN A 181 -1.86 -2.76 -6.13
N ALA A 182 -2.85 -1.92 -6.44
CA ALA A 182 -3.71 -1.31 -5.42
C ALA A 182 -4.42 -2.43 -4.64
N VAL A 183 -4.50 -2.28 -3.32
CA VAL A 183 -5.06 -3.34 -2.46
C VAL A 183 -6.58 -3.30 -2.37
N VAL A 184 -7.17 -2.12 -2.60
CA VAL A 184 -8.62 -1.95 -2.74
C VAL A 184 -8.92 -1.55 -4.18
N THR A 185 -9.62 -2.42 -4.90
CA THR A 185 -10.05 -2.14 -6.29
C THR A 185 -11.36 -1.37 -6.29
N PRO A 186 -11.51 -0.31 -7.10
CA PRO A 186 -12.78 0.41 -7.20
C PRO A 186 -13.90 -0.53 -7.63
N LEU A 187 -15.07 -0.42 -6.99
CA LEU A 187 -16.25 -1.21 -7.35
C LEU A 187 -16.63 -1.00 -8.83
N PRO A 188 -16.58 -2.03 -9.68
CA PRO A 188 -17.01 -1.92 -11.07
C PRO A 188 -18.53 -1.87 -11.12
N GLY A 189 -19.16 -0.70 -10.95
CA GLY A 189 -20.64 -0.69 -10.97
C GLY A 189 -21.42 0.61 -10.81
N ALA A 190 -20.85 1.71 -10.32
CA ALA A 190 -21.67 2.91 -10.10
C ALA A 190 -22.19 3.55 -11.42
N LEU A 191 -21.41 3.47 -12.50
CA LEU A 191 -21.74 4.13 -13.78
C LEU A 191 -22.86 3.43 -14.59
N PRO A 192 -22.87 2.09 -14.79
CA PRO A 192 -23.94 1.43 -15.54
C PRO A 192 -25.31 1.47 -14.84
N LEU A 193 -25.34 1.43 -13.51
CA LEU A 193 -26.58 1.49 -12.72
C LEU A 193 -27.23 2.89 -12.78
N LEU A 194 -26.42 3.96 -12.81
CA LEU A 194 -26.92 5.33 -12.98
C LEU A 194 -27.46 5.56 -14.40
N LEU A 195 -26.77 5.04 -15.42
CA LEU A 195 -27.20 5.13 -16.82
C LEU A 195 -28.49 4.34 -17.10
N SER A 196 -28.65 3.16 -16.50
CA SER A 196 -29.88 2.37 -16.63
C SER A 196 -31.07 3.02 -15.89
N GLY A 197 -30.82 3.65 -14.74
CA GLY A 197 -31.84 4.46 -14.04
C GLY A 197 -32.31 5.67 -14.86
N MET A 198 -31.40 6.41 -15.50
CA MET A 198 -31.74 7.56 -16.35
C MET A 198 -32.46 7.17 -17.65
N GLY A 199 -32.09 6.04 -18.26
CA GLY A 199 -32.76 5.52 -19.45
C GLY A 199 -34.26 5.27 -19.23
N LEU A 200 -34.63 4.76 -18.05
CA LEU A 200 -36.03 4.52 -17.68
C LEU A 200 -36.82 5.81 -17.44
N ILE A 201 -36.19 6.85 -16.91
CA ILE A 201 -36.84 8.17 -16.71
C ILE A 201 -37.07 8.88 -18.05
N ALA A 202 -36.10 8.82 -18.96
CA ALA A 202 -36.23 9.39 -20.30
C ALA A 202 -37.34 8.69 -21.13
N LEU A 203 -37.46 7.36 -21.02
CA LEU A 203 -38.53 6.60 -21.68
C LEU A 203 -39.92 6.92 -21.10
N ARG A 204 -40.04 7.16 -19.79
CA ARG A 204 -41.31 7.55 -19.17
C ARG A 204 -41.75 8.96 -19.54
N ALA A 205 -40.81 9.90 -19.67
CA ALA A 205 -41.11 11.28 -20.09
C ALA A 205 -41.61 11.34 -21.54
N ARG A 206 -41.14 10.45 -22.42
CA ARG A 206 -41.56 10.39 -23.83
C ARG A 206 -42.98 9.85 -24.05
N LYS A 207 -43.51 9.07 -23.10
CA LYS A 207 -44.86 8.44 -23.21
C LYS A 207 -46.01 9.35 -22.74
N ARG A 208 -45.72 10.56 -22.26
CA ARG A 208 -46.73 11.53 -21.75
C ARG A 208 -46.93 12.75 -22.67
N ARG A 209 -46.36 12.74 -23.87
CA ARG A 209 -46.71 13.65 -24.96
C ARG A 209 -47.41 12.86 -26.05
#